data_AF-A0A7W1KBA8-F1
#
_entry.id   AF-A0A7W1KBA8-F1
#
_cell.length_a   1.000
_cell.length_b   1.000
_cell.length_c   1.000
_cell.angle_alpha   90.00
_cell.angle_beta   90.00
_cell.angle_gamma   90.00
#
_symmetry.space_group_name_H-M   'P 1'
#
loop_
_entity.id
_entity.type
_entity.pdbx_description
1 polymer ?
#
loop_
_entity_poly.entity_id
_entity_poly.type
_entity_poly.pdbx_seq_one_letter_code
_entity_poly.pdbx_strand_id
1 'polypeptide(L)'
;MKRVSHAAMMIAGTVVACFAGLAVLAGVGGIPARLASASATSDSAPRLVAGSQDLGWVSLTVHGAGATPVIVSELVGAGRRTIASVTPQAGRADLRHAARWLCGRRERRFVASATVAGVTSQAPATITTPSCAQRLRTVVTPAQIRPGARASVHVSDA
;
A
#
# COMPACT_ATOMS: atom_id res chain seq x y z
N MET A 1 -43.26 4.04 -23.19
CA MET A 1 -42.83 2.62 -23.22
C MET A 1 -42.22 2.28 -21.86
N LYS A 2 -43.04 1.69 -20.98
CA LYS A 2 -42.93 0.33 -20.44
C LYS A 2 -41.93 0.21 -19.26
N ARG A 3 -42.49 0.25 -18.05
CA ARG A 3 -41.90 -0.25 -16.80
C ARG A 3 -41.69 -1.77 -16.93
N VAL A 4 -40.63 -2.30 -16.32
CA VAL A 4 -40.60 -3.69 -15.85
C VAL A 4 -39.90 -3.74 -14.50
N SER A 5 -40.63 -4.25 -13.52
CA SER A 5 -40.24 -4.57 -12.15
C SER A 5 -39.79 -6.03 -12.04
N HIS A 6 -39.33 -6.42 -10.83
CA HIS A 6 -39.14 -7.78 -10.30
C HIS A 6 -37.69 -8.32 -10.45
N ALA A 7 -37.10 -9.07 -9.52
CA ALA A 7 -37.60 -9.74 -8.32
C ALA A 7 -36.47 -9.94 -7.29
N ALA A 8 -36.86 -10.10 -6.03
CA ALA A 8 -36.05 -10.62 -4.94
C ALA A 8 -35.70 -12.11 -5.16
N MET A 9 -34.57 -12.56 -4.62
CA MET A 9 -34.38 -13.98 -4.31
C MET A 9 -33.39 -14.12 -3.13
N MET A 10 -33.94 -14.21 -1.93
CA MET A 10 -33.27 -14.80 -0.76
C MET A 10 -33.12 -16.30 -1.00
N ILE A 11 -31.93 -16.85 -0.81
CA ILE A 11 -31.72 -18.30 -0.73
C ILE A 11 -31.19 -18.61 0.67
N ALA A 12 -32.10 -19.05 1.53
CA ALA A 12 -31.80 -19.77 2.76
C ALA A 12 -31.57 -21.25 2.38
N GLY A 13 -30.37 -21.76 2.64
CA GLY A 13 -30.00 -23.15 2.39
C GLY A 13 -29.82 -23.90 3.70
N THR A 14 -30.90 -24.51 4.20
CA THR A 14 -30.92 -25.42 5.35
C THR A 14 -30.48 -26.81 4.88
N VAL A 15 -29.36 -27.34 5.38
CA VAL A 15 -28.99 -28.75 5.14
C VAL A 15 -29.36 -29.58 6.37
N VAL A 16 -30.44 -30.35 6.20
CA VAL A 16 -30.82 -31.45 7.09
C VAL A 16 -29.94 -32.65 6.74
N ALA A 17 -29.24 -33.22 7.73
CA ALA A 17 -28.53 -34.48 7.57
C ALA A 17 -29.13 -35.54 8.51
N CYS A 18 -29.55 -36.65 7.91
CA CYS A 18 -30.17 -37.82 8.51
C CYS A 18 -29.29 -38.50 9.56
N PHE A 19 -29.92 -38.94 10.65
CA PHE A 19 -29.37 -39.92 11.59
C PHE A 19 -29.45 -41.33 10.99
N ALA A 20 -28.37 -42.12 11.12
CA ALA A 20 -28.44 -43.57 11.08
C ALA A 20 -27.27 -44.21 11.83
N GLY A 21 -27.59 -45.10 12.77
CA GLY A 21 -26.83 -46.34 12.97
C GLY A 21 -25.76 -46.36 14.06
N LEU A 22 -26.11 -46.95 15.21
CA LEU A 22 -25.23 -47.40 16.29
C LEU A 22 -24.55 -48.74 15.90
N ALA A 23 -23.23 -48.89 16.11
CA ALA A 23 -22.59 -50.21 16.27
C ALA A 23 -21.25 -50.08 17.03
N VAL A 24 -21.14 -50.83 18.13
CA VAL A 24 -20.00 -50.97 19.05
C VAL A 24 -19.01 -52.01 18.53
N LEU A 25 -17.69 -51.82 18.73
CA LEU A 25 -16.72 -52.88 19.08
C LEU A 25 -15.34 -52.27 19.43
N ALA A 26 -14.78 -52.75 20.54
CA ALA A 26 -13.49 -52.35 21.10
C ALA A 26 -12.31 -52.81 20.22
N GLY A 27 -11.31 -51.95 20.04
CA GLY A 27 -10.08 -52.25 19.31
C GLY A 27 -8.93 -51.36 19.77
N VAL A 28 -7.83 -52.02 20.13
CA VAL A 28 -6.58 -51.51 20.70
C VAL A 28 -5.87 -50.50 19.76
N GLY A 29 -5.29 -49.45 20.33
CA GLY A 29 -4.10 -48.78 19.79
C GLY A 29 -4.30 -47.88 18.56
N GLY A 30 -4.61 -46.62 18.79
CA GLY A 30 -4.53 -45.60 17.74
C GLY A 30 -4.53 -44.21 18.36
N ILE A 31 -3.35 -43.64 18.57
CA ILE A 31 -3.19 -42.24 18.95
C ILE A 31 -3.96 -41.41 17.90
N PRO A 32 -5.00 -40.65 18.26
CA PRO A 32 -5.65 -39.78 17.30
C PRO A 32 -4.60 -38.76 16.85
N ALA A 33 -4.10 -38.90 15.63
CA ALA A 33 -3.31 -37.89 14.96
C ALA A 33 -4.19 -36.64 14.88
N ARG A 34 -4.03 -35.74 15.85
CA ARG A 34 -4.61 -34.40 15.80
C ARG A 34 -4.08 -33.77 14.52
N LEU A 35 -4.93 -33.67 13.51
CA LEU A 35 -4.72 -32.80 12.36
C LEU A 35 -4.58 -31.38 12.92
N ALA A 36 -3.34 -30.95 13.11
CA ALA A 36 -3.03 -29.58 13.40
C ALA A 36 -3.42 -28.79 12.14
N SER A 37 -4.60 -28.17 12.18
CA SER A 37 -4.97 -27.13 11.23
C SER A 37 -3.95 -25.99 11.40
N ALA A 38 -2.89 -26.03 10.60
CA ALA A 38 -1.99 -24.90 10.44
C ALA A 38 -2.81 -23.81 9.75
N SER A 39 -3.36 -22.90 10.55
CA SER A 39 -3.84 -21.61 10.06
C SER A 39 -2.63 -20.89 9.48
N ALA A 40 -2.40 -21.05 8.18
CA ALA A 40 -1.51 -20.16 7.45
C ALA A 40 -2.14 -18.77 7.56
N THR A 41 -1.66 -17.98 8.52
CA THR A 41 -2.06 -16.58 8.66
C THR A 41 -1.68 -15.91 7.34
N SER A 42 -2.70 -15.53 6.57
CA SER A 42 -2.54 -14.91 5.27
C SER A 42 -1.78 -13.59 5.42
N ASP A 43 -0.45 -13.64 5.29
CA ASP A 43 0.41 -12.48 5.02
C ASP A 43 0.26 -12.05 3.55
N SER A 44 -0.99 -12.00 3.08
CA SER A 44 -1.35 -11.80 1.67
C SER A 44 -1.77 -10.37 1.37
N ALA A 45 -2.20 -9.61 2.38
CA ALA A 45 -2.56 -8.22 2.20
C ALA A 45 -1.27 -7.36 2.21
N PRO A 46 -1.08 -6.48 1.22
CA PRO A 46 0.05 -5.56 1.27
C PRO A 46 -0.11 -4.60 2.46
N ARG A 47 1.01 -4.10 2.96
CA ARG A 47 1.06 -2.92 3.82
C ARG A 47 1.97 -1.89 3.18
N LEU A 48 1.57 -0.63 3.18
CA LEU A 48 2.33 0.47 2.59
C LEU A 48 2.78 1.45 3.68
N VAL A 49 4.05 1.83 3.65
CA VAL A 49 4.63 2.89 4.49
C VAL A 49 5.19 3.98 3.58
N ALA A 50 4.96 5.23 3.95
CA ALA A 50 5.54 6.38 3.26
C ALA A 50 6.53 7.10 4.18
N GLY A 51 7.64 7.57 3.62
CA GLY A 51 8.72 8.27 4.32
C GLY A 51 9.21 9.50 3.56
N SER A 52 9.90 10.40 4.28
CA SER A 52 10.45 11.66 3.79
C SER A 52 11.88 11.89 4.30
N GLN A 53 12.63 10.81 4.48
CA GLN A 53 14.02 10.84 4.95
C GLN A 53 14.98 11.26 3.82
N ASP A 54 14.64 10.96 2.56
CA ASP A 54 15.46 11.32 1.39
C ASP A 54 15.09 12.73 0.91
N LEU A 55 16.08 13.63 0.84
CA LEU A 55 15.86 15.04 0.47
C LEU A 55 15.16 15.17 -0.88
N GLY A 56 13.99 15.82 -0.88
CA GLY A 56 13.22 16.06 -2.09
C GLY A 56 12.42 14.86 -2.61
N TRP A 57 12.41 13.74 -1.89
CA TRP A 57 11.76 12.51 -2.32
C TRP A 57 10.89 11.89 -1.24
N VAL A 58 9.71 11.44 -1.64
CA VAL A 58 8.92 10.49 -0.85
C VAL A 58 9.47 9.10 -1.14
N SER A 59 9.86 8.39 -0.09
CA SER A 59 10.14 6.97 -0.15
C SER A 59 8.87 6.17 0.18
N LEU A 60 8.70 5.02 -0.46
CA LEU A 60 7.62 4.08 -0.18
C LEU A 60 8.20 2.70 0.12
N THR A 61 7.69 2.03 1.13
CA THR A 61 8.03 0.64 1.43
C THR A 61 6.76 -0.20 1.41
N VAL A 62 6.74 -1.21 0.57
CA VAL A 62 5.69 -2.24 0.53
C VAL A 62 6.16 -3.42 1.38
N HIS A 63 5.31 -3.87 2.29
CA HIS A 63 5.48 -5.10 3.06
C HIS A 63 4.38 -6.12 2.69
N GLY A 64 4.67 -7.40 2.87
CA GLY A 64 3.73 -8.50 2.62
C GLY A 64 3.52 -8.77 1.13
N ALA A 65 2.36 -9.34 0.79
CA ALA A 65 1.94 -9.75 -0.56
C ALA A 65 2.73 -10.92 -1.20
N GLY A 66 3.71 -11.49 -0.50
CA GLY A 66 4.55 -12.59 -1.00
C GLY A 66 5.22 -12.24 -2.32
N ALA A 67 5.28 -13.21 -3.25
CA ALA A 67 5.81 -13.02 -4.60
C ALA A 67 4.81 -12.37 -5.59
N THR A 68 3.70 -11.80 -5.09
CA THR A 68 2.67 -11.18 -5.93
C THR A 68 3.09 -9.77 -6.35
N PRO A 69 2.92 -9.39 -7.63
CA PRO A 69 3.09 -8.01 -8.05
C PRO A 69 2.12 -7.06 -7.33
N VAL A 70 2.66 -5.96 -6.82
CA VAL A 70 1.94 -4.89 -6.13
C VAL A 70 2.03 -3.61 -6.96
N ILE A 71 0.87 -3.05 -7.32
CA ILE A 71 0.78 -1.76 -7.99
C ILE A 71 0.73 -0.65 -6.95
N VAL A 72 1.70 0.25 -6.99
CA VAL A 72 1.77 1.42 -6.13
C VAL A 72 1.33 2.66 -6.92
N SER A 73 0.39 3.43 -6.37
CA SER A 73 -0.15 4.63 -7.00
C SER A 73 -0.24 5.80 -6.04
N GLU A 74 -0.14 7.03 -6.56
CA GLU A 74 -0.50 8.26 -5.87
C GLU A 74 -1.97 8.60 -6.15
N LEU A 75 -2.69 9.05 -5.12
CA LEU A 75 -4.01 9.66 -5.26
C LEU A 75 -3.83 11.18 -5.46
N VAL A 76 -4.26 11.70 -6.60
CA VAL A 76 -4.12 13.12 -6.98
C VAL A 76 -5.50 13.67 -7.32
N GLY A 77 -6.08 14.46 -6.41
CA GLY A 77 -7.48 14.85 -6.50
C GLY A 77 -8.40 13.62 -6.47
N ALA A 78 -9.30 13.51 -7.44
CA ALA A 78 -10.14 12.32 -7.64
C ALA A 78 -9.45 11.20 -8.46
N GLY A 79 -8.25 11.46 -8.99
CA GLY A 79 -7.53 10.55 -9.87
C GLY A 79 -6.51 9.66 -9.14
N ARG A 80 -6.12 8.58 -9.82
CA ARG A 80 -5.04 7.68 -9.41
C ARG A 80 -3.93 7.70 -10.47
N ARG A 81 -2.70 7.95 -10.06
CA ARG A 81 -1.50 7.92 -10.91
C ARG A 81 -0.59 6.80 -10.49
N THR A 82 -0.36 5.82 -11.36
CA THR A 82 0.59 4.73 -11.10
C THR A 82 2.01 5.29 -10.95
N ILE A 83 2.71 4.83 -9.91
CA ILE A 83 4.12 5.13 -9.65
C ILE A 83 4.98 3.97 -10.12
N ALA A 84 4.65 2.76 -9.68
CA ALA A 84 5.45 1.56 -9.93
C ALA A 84 4.60 0.30 -9.81
N SER A 85 5.09 -0.78 -10.43
CA SER A 85 4.71 -2.15 -10.14
C SER A 85 5.93 -2.83 -9.52
N VAL A 86 5.79 -3.33 -8.30
CA VAL A 86 6.90 -3.97 -7.56
C VAL A 86 6.50 -5.35 -7.09
N THR A 87 7.45 -6.29 -7.13
CA THR A 87 7.27 -7.60 -6.49
C THR A 87 8.10 -7.63 -5.22
N PRO A 88 7.49 -7.68 -4.02
CA PRO A 88 8.22 -7.78 -2.77
C PRO A 88 9.14 -9.01 -2.75
N GLN A 89 10.42 -8.80 -2.47
CA GLN A 89 11.39 -9.88 -2.25
C GLN A 89 11.58 -10.07 -0.75
N ALA A 90 11.53 -11.32 -0.29
CA ALA A 90 11.50 -11.64 1.14
C ALA A 90 10.45 -10.83 1.92
N GLY A 91 9.27 -10.61 1.30
CA GLY A 91 8.16 -9.88 1.90
C GLY A 91 8.31 -8.35 1.92
N ARG A 92 9.29 -7.78 1.19
CA ARG A 92 9.51 -6.32 1.15
C ARG A 92 9.93 -5.80 -0.22
N ALA A 93 9.46 -4.60 -0.58
CA ALA A 93 10.02 -3.80 -1.67
C ALA A 93 10.17 -2.34 -1.25
N ASP A 94 11.31 -1.74 -1.55
CA ASP A 94 11.61 -0.35 -1.24
C ASP A 94 11.70 0.49 -2.53
N LEU A 95 11.01 1.63 -2.51
CA LEU A 95 10.99 2.64 -3.56
C LEU A 95 11.55 3.94 -2.96
N ARG A 96 12.87 4.11 -2.95
CA ARG A 96 13.53 5.29 -2.35
C ARG A 96 13.07 6.62 -2.99
N HIS A 97 12.94 6.62 -4.31
CA HIS A 97 12.54 7.80 -5.10
C HIS A 97 11.15 7.62 -5.72
N ALA A 98 10.16 7.23 -4.91
CA ALA A 98 8.82 6.94 -5.40
C ALA A 98 8.13 8.17 -6.00
N ALA A 99 8.31 9.33 -5.39
CA ALA A 99 7.80 10.57 -5.95
C ALA A 99 8.52 11.82 -5.41
N ARG A 100 8.62 12.87 -6.23
CA ARG A 100 9.21 14.14 -5.82
C ARG A 100 8.32 14.86 -4.80
N TRP A 101 8.95 15.51 -3.83
CA TRP A 101 8.30 16.50 -2.97
C TRP A 101 7.85 17.70 -3.80
N LEU A 102 6.67 18.22 -3.46
CA LEU A 102 6.09 19.39 -4.11
C LEU A 102 5.74 20.40 -3.05
N CYS A 103 6.32 21.60 -3.15
CA CYS A 103 6.13 22.66 -2.16
C CYS A 103 4.68 23.09 -2.00
N GLY A 104 3.91 23.08 -3.11
CA GLY A 104 2.48 23.37 -3.12
C GLY A 104 1.58 22.18 -2.74
N ARG A 105 2.13 20.98 -2.51
CA ARG A 105 1.35 19.78 -2.14
C ARG A 105 2.08 18.95 -1.09
N ARG A 106 1.91 19.38 0.16
CA ARG A 106 2.57 18.77 1.33
C ARG A 106 1.92 17.47 1.76
N GLU A 107 0.58 17.43 1.82
CA GLU A 107 -0.13 16.17 2.09
C GLU A 107 -0.19 15.34 0.81
N ARG A 108 0.22 14.08 0.93
CA ARG A 108 0.36 13.13 -0.17
C ARG A 108 -0.31 11.83 0.25
N ARG A 109 -1.10 11.24 -0.64
CA ARG A 109 -1.80 9.97 -0.40
C ARG A 109 -1.37 8.95 -1.45
N PHE A 110 -1.11 7.75 -0.99
CA PHE A 110 -0.64 6.63 -1.80
C PHE A 110 -1.46 5.39 -1.49
N VAL A 111 -1.48 4.45 -2.43
CA VAL A 111 -2.14 3.16 -2.28
C VAL A 111 -1.33 2.08 -2.95
N ALA A 112 -1.11 0.98 -2.24
CA ALA A 112 -0.63 -0.27 -2.79
C ALA A 112 -1.83 -1.16 -3.08
N SER A 113 -1.86 -1.82 -4.24
CA SER A 113 -2.92 -2.75 -4.63
C SER A 113 -2.30 -4.07 -5.08
N ALA A 114 -2.76 -5.17 -4.51
CA ALA A 114 -2.35 -6.52 -4.88
C ALA A 114 -3.59 -7.35 -5.20
N THR A 115 -3.52 -8.22 -6.20
CA THR A 115 -4.62 -9.15 -6.54
C THR A 115 -4.12 -10.58 -6.40
N VAL A 116 -4.74 -11.34 -5.51
CA VAL A 116 -4.40 -12.74 -5.22
C VAL A 116 -5.64 -13.58 -5.39
N ALA A 117 -5.57 -14.63 -6.21
CA ALA A 117 -6.71 -15.50 -6.54
C ALA A 117 -7.98 -14.72 -6.96
N GLY A 118 -7.81 -13.63 -7.73
CA GLY A 118 -8.90 -12.78 -8.20
C GLY A 118 -9.45 -11.77 -7.18
N VAL A 119 -8.96 -11.77 -5.93
CA VAL A 119 -9.36 -10.81 -4.90
C VAL A 119 -8.33 -9.68 -4.81
N THR A 120 -8.78 -8.44 -5.04
CA THR A 120 -7.93 -7.25 -4.88
C THR A 120 -7.98 -6.75 -3.43
N SER A 121 -6.80 -6.59 -2.83
CA SER A 121 -6.60 -5.92 -1.55
C SER A 121 -5.87 -4.59 -1.75
N GLN A 122 -6.16 -3.61 -0.89
CA GLN A 122 -5.55 -2.28 -0.96
C GLN A 122 -4.99 -1.85 0.39
N ALA A 123 -3.87 -1.13 0.35
CA ALA A 123 -3.22 -0.59 1.54
C ALA A 123 -2.89 0.90 1.32
N PRO A 124 -3.60 1.82 2.01
CA PRO A 124 -3.34 3.24 1.90
C PRO A 124 -2.12 3.66 2.74
N ALA A 125 -1.44 4.73 2.32
CA ALA A 125 -0.46 5.44 3.12
C ALA A 125 -0.58 6.96 2.87
N THR A 126 -0.50 7.73 3.94
CA THR A 126 -0.50 9.20 3.87
C THR A 126 0.79 9.73 4.47
N ILE A 127 1.33 10.79 3.88
CA ILE A 127 2.50 11.50 4.42
C ILE A 127 2.35 12.99 4.21
N THR A 128 2.85 13.75 5.19
CA THR A 128 3.07 15.19 5.07
C THR A 128 4.56 15.43 4.80
N THR A 129 4.90 15.95 3.63
CA THR A 129 6.29 16.31 3.34
C THR A 129 6.72 17.54 4.12
N PRO A 130 8.04 17.72 4.37
CA PRO A 130 8.58 18.95 4.92
C PRO A 130 8.13 20.18 4.12
N SER A 131 8.09 21.34 4.80
CA SER A 131 7.83 22.62 4.16
C SER A 131 9.02 23.03 3.31
N CYS A 132 8.79 23.64 2.15
CA CYS A 132 9.86 24.25 1.36
C CYS A 132 10.22 25.67 1.81
N ALA A 133 9.47 26.27 2.72
CA ALA A 133 9.62 27.68 3.09
C ALA A 133 11.03 28.03 3.61
N GLN A 134 11.76 27.03 4.13
CA GLN A 134 13.12 27.18 4.65
C GLN A 134 14.11 26.20 4.02
N ARG A 135 13.70 25.53 2.93
CA ARG A 135 14.49 24.47 2.32
C ARG A 135 15.64 25.02 1.47
N LEU A 136 15.42 26.15 0.79
CA LEU A 136 16.46 26.77 -0.01
C LEU A 136 17.10 27.92 0.77
N ARG A 137 18.40 27.82 0.98
CA ARG A 137 19.22 28.91 1.50
C ARG A 137 19.98 29.54 0.34
N THR A 138 19.92 30.86 0.24
CA THR A 138 20.64 31.62 -0.78
C THR A 138 21.68 32.49 -0.12
N VAL A 139 22.92 32.42 -0.60
CA VAL A 139 24.02 33.30 -0.21
C VAL A 139 24.46 34.08 -1.45
N VAL A 140 24.47 35.40 -1.35
CA VAL A 140 24.87 36.29 -2.44
C VAL A 140 26.20 36.92 -2.08
N THR A 141 27.15 36.90 -3.01
CA THR A 141 28.49 37.47 -2.82
C THR A 141 28.86 38.38 -3.99
N PRO A 142 29.15 39.68 -3.73
CA PRO A 142 29.10 40.36 -2.43
C PRO A 142 27.66 40.55 -1.91
N ALA A 143 27.49 40.71 -0.59
CA ALA A 143 26.17 40.85 0.04
C ALA A 143 25.43 42.14 -0.38
N GLN A 144 26.16 43.16 -0.83
CA GLN A 144 25.63 44.38 -1.41
C GLN A 144 26.12 44.52 -2.86
N ILE A 145 25.18 44.71 -3.79
CA ILE A 145 25.46 44.81 -5.22
C ILE A 145 25.00 46.18 -5.71
N ARG A 146 25.87 46.87 -6.46
CA ARG A 146 25.52 48.13 -7.14
C ARG A 146 24.85 47.82 -8.49
N PRO A 147 23.99 48.70 -9.02
CA PRO A 147 23.48 48.57 -10.38
C PRO A 147 24.62 48.36 -11.40
N GLY A 148 24.49 47.35 -12.27
CA GLY A 148 25.49 46.99 -13.27
C GLY A 148 26.66 46.11 -12.78
N ALA A 149 26.79 45.87 -11.46
CA ALA A 149 27.80 44.97 -10.93
C ALA A 149 27.39 43.49 -11.04
N ARG A 150 28.38 42.60 -11.14
CA ARG A 150 28.17 41.14 -11.11
C ARG A 150 28.15 40.64 -9.67
N ALA A 151 27.40 39.58 -9.42
CA ALA A 151 27.43 38.85 -8.17
C ALA A 151 27.33 37.35 -8.40
N SER A 152 27.86 36.59 -7.45
CA SER A 152 27.70 35.14 -7.39
C SER A 152 26.54 34.81 -6.45
N VAL A 153 25.64 33.95 -6.91
CA VAL A 153 24.53 33.43 -6.11
C VAL A 153 24.79 31.96 -5.86
N HIS A 154 24.94 31.58 -4.60
CA HIS A 154 25.00 30.19 -4.18
C HIS A 154 23.66 29.78 -3.59
N VAL A 155 23.06 28.74 -4.14
CA VAL A 155 21.81 28.15 -3.65
C VAL A 155 22.12 26.77 -3.10
N SER A 156 21.77 26.54 -1.83
CA SER A 156 21.91 25.26 -1.16
C SER A 156 20.56 24.77 -0.64
N ASP A 157 20.37 23.45 -0.64
CA ASP A 157 19.24 22.76 -0.03
C ASP A 157 19.62 22.36 1.41
N ALA A 158 18.81 22.74 2.40
CA ALA A 158 19.07 22.56 3.84
C ALA A 158 18.29 21.38 4.43
#